data_AF-A0A2D9N927-F1
#
_entry.id   AF-A0A2D9N927-F1
#
_cell.length_a   1.000
_cell.length_b   1.000
_cell.length_c   1.000
_cell.angle_alpha   90.00
_cell.angle_beta   90.00
_cell.angle_gamma   90.00
#
_symmetry.space_group_name_H-M   'P 1'
#
loop_
_entity.id
_entity.type
_entity.pdbx_description
1 polymer ?
#
loop_
_entity_poly.entity_id
_entity_poly.type
_entity_poly.pdbx_seq_one_letter_code
_entity_poly.pdbx_strand_id
1 'polypeptide(L)'
;MNRKSIVFLGILFVVLLVAFFIHTGLLYYLDLPLFGARIIPSYLINFALAAIILWLVKSNLNKKSSYAGFIFMLGSGIKFLVFFLFFYPYYQHDDTMGRVEFAAFFVPYALCLVSEVYYLSKLLNNQSYSD
;
A
#
# COMPACT_ATOMS: atom_id res chain seq x y z
N MET A 1 11.05 4.53 -14.68
CA MET A 1 11.32 4.73 -13.24
C MET A 1 12.79 5.06 -13.05
N ASN A 2 13.17 5.94 -12.12
CA ASN A 2 14.59 6.22 -11.85
C ASN A 2 15.13 5.32 -10.71
N ARG A 3 16.46 5.30 -10.54
CA ARG A 3 17.14 4.50 -9.50
C ARG A 3 16.56 4.73 -8.10
N LYS A 4 16.29 5.99 -7.72
CA LYS A 4 15.74 6.34 -6.40
C LYS A 4 14.39 5.68 -6.13
N SER A 5 13.50 5.64 -7.14
CA SER A 5 12.18 4.99 -7.01
C SER A 5 12.27 3.47 -6.95
N ILE A 6 13.21 2.87 -7.68
CA ILE A 6 13.45 1.42 -7.61
C ILE A 6 13.97 1.04 -6.23
N VAL A 7 14.92 1.82 -5.68
CA VAL A 7 15.42 1.62 -4.31
C VAL A 7 14.30 1.78 -3.29
N PHE A 8 13.44 2.80 -3.44
CA PHE A 8 12.27 2.97 -2.59
C PHE A 8 11.33 1.75 -2.62
N LEU A 9 10.99 1.24 -3.81
CA LEU A 9 10.14 0.05 -3.92
C LEU A 9 10.81 -1.20 -3.33
N GLY A 10 12.13 -1.34 -3.48
CA GLY A 10 12.89 -2.41 -2.83
C GLY A 10 12.84 -2.32 -1.30
N ILE A 11 13.01 -1.12 -0.74
CA ILE A 11 12.86 -0.89 0.70
C ILE A 11 11.43 -1.18 1.16
N LEU A 12 10.42 -0.69 0.43
CA LEU A 12 9.02 -0.95 0.74
C LEU A 12 8.71 -2.45 0.71
N PHE A 13 9.24 -3.19 -0.26
CA PHE A 13 9.11 -4.64 -0.34
C PHE A 13 9.71 -5.32 0.89
N VAL A 14 10.91 -4.93 1.32
CA VAL A 14 11.54 -5.46 2.54
C VAL A 14 10.72 -5.13 3.79
N VAL A 15 10.20 -3.90 3.91
CA VAL A 15 9.33 -3.49 5.02
C VAL A 15 8.07 -4.36 5.07
N LEU A 16 7.45 -4.62 3.92
CA LEU A 16 6.28 -5.48 3.83
C LEU A 16 6.61 -6.95 4.13
N LEU A 17 7.76 -7.45 3.70
CA LEU A 17 8.21 -8.80 4.07
C LEU A 17 8.39 -8.94 5.58
N VAL A 18 9.08 -7.99 6.21
CA VAL A 18 9.27 -7.99 7.68
C VAL A 18 7.92 -7.92 8.39
N ALA A 19 7.03 -7.02 7.95
CA ALA A 19 5.69 -6.92 8.52
C ALA A 19 4.88 -8.21 8.32
N PHE A 20 5.00 -8.87 7.17
CA PHE A 20 4.35 -10.15 6.90
C PHE A 20 4.83 -11.24 7.86
N PHE A 21 6.15 -11.37 8.08
CA PHE A 21 6.70 -12.35 9.04
C PHE A 21 6.30 -12.05 10.48
N ILE A 22 6.27 -10.79 10.89
CA ILE A 22 5.78 -10.40 12.22
C ILE A 22 4.29 -10.77 12.34
N HIS A 23 3.49 -10.47 11.32
CA HIS A 23 2.06 -10.74 11.32
C HIS A 23 1.79 -12.25 11.40
N THR A 24 2.43 -13.07 10.57
CA THR A 24 2.27 -14.53 10.60
C THR A 24 2.85 -15.15 11.88
N GLY A 25 3.95 -14.62 12.42
CA GLY A 25 4.50 -15.04 13.71
C GLY A 25 3.55 -14.76 14.88
N LEU A 26 2.86 -13.61 14.87
CA LEU A 26 1.81 -13.32 15.86
C LEU A 26 0.61 -14.25 15.71
N LEU A 27 0.19 -14.56 14.48
CA LEU A 27 -0.89 -15.53 14.25
C LEU A 27 -0.50 -16.92 14.75
N TYR A 28 0.75 -17.34 14.54
CA TYR A 28 1.28 -18.60 15.06
C TYR A 28 1.20 -18.66 16.59
N TYR A 29 1.66 -17.62 17.27
CA TYR A 29 1.66 -17.57 18.74
C TYR A 29 0.26 -17.56 19.35
N LEU A 30 -0.74 -17.07 18.61
CA LEU A 30 -2.14 -17.00 19.03
C LEU A 30 -2.97 -18.23 18.60
N ASP A 31 -2.34 -19.26 18.03
CA ASP A 31 -3.01 -20.45 17.47
C ASP A 31 -4.08 -20.10 16.40
N LEU A 32 -3.83 -19.05 15.62
CA LEU A 32 -4.72 -18.58 14.55
C LEU A 32 -4.24 -19.05 13.16
N PRO A 33 -5.15 -19.14 12.17
CA PRO A 33 -4.78 -19.55 10.81
C PRO A 33 -3.75 -18.60 10.16
N LEU A 34 -2.52 -19.09 9.93
CA LEU A 34 -1.39 -18.32 9.39
C LEU A 34 -1.67 -17.62 8.06
N PHE A 35 -2.38 -18.31 7.16
CA PHE A 35 -2.69 -17.82 5.81
C PHE A 35 -4.19 -17.56 5.64
N GLY A 36 -4.92 -17.45 6.75
CA GLY A 36 -6.32 -17.01 6.75
C GLY A 36 -6.46 -15.55 6.34
N ALA A 37 -7.71 -15.07 6.31
CA ALA A 37 -8.02 -13.66 6.06
C ALA A 37 -7.42 -13.07 4.78
N ARG A 38 -7.08 -13.91 3.77
CA ARG A 38 -6.47 -13.47 2.51
C ARG A 38 -5.19 -12.63 2.73
N ILE A 39 -4.39 -12.96 3.74
CA ILE A 39 -3.19 -12.18 4.10
C ILE A 39 -2.17 -12.11 2.95
N ILE A 40 -1.90 -13.22 2.26
CA ILE A 40 -0.95 -13.24 1.13
C ILE A 40 -1.39 -12.27 0.00
N PRO A 41 -2.60 -12.41 -0.59
CA PRO A 41 -3.03 -11.50 -1.65
C PRO A 41 -3.18 -10.05 -1.15
N SER A 42 -3.49 -9.82 0.13
CA SER A 42 -3.50 -8.47 0.71
C SER A 42 -2.14 -7.78 0.58
N TYR A 43 -1.06 -8.43 1.01
CA TYR A 43 0.29 -7.86 0.92
C TYR A 43 0.72 -7.65 -0.54
N LEU A 44 0.45 -8.62 -1.41
CA LEU A 44 0.79 -8.54 -2.83
C LEU A 44 0.05 -7.40 -3.56
N ILE A 45 -1.27 -7.29 -3.35
CA ILE A 45 -2.09 -6.27 -4.00
C ILE A 45 -1.71 -4.88 -3.48
N ASN A 46 -1.49 -4.71 -2.17
CA ASN A 46 -1.08 -3.43 -1.61
C ASN A 46 0.28 -2.97 -2.15
N PHE A 47 1.24 -3.89 -2.30
CA PHE A 47 2.53 -3.58 -2.92
C PHE A 47 2.38 -3.23 -4.41
N ALA A 48 1.63 -4.04 -5.17
CA ALA A 48 1.42 -3.83 -6.60
C ALA A 48 0.74 -2.49 -6.87
N LEU A 49 -0.33 -2.16 -6.12
CA LEU A 49 -1.01 -0.87 -6.24
C LEU A 49 -0.08 0.28 -5.85
N ALA A 50 0.78 0.12 -4.84
CA ALA A 50 1.75 1.14 -4.50
C ALA A 50 2.77 1.40 -5.64
N ALA A 51 3.27 0.33 -6.25
CA ALA A 51 4.16 0.44 -7.41
C ALA A 51 3.46 1.13 -8.60
N ILE A 52 2.21 0.78 -8.88
CA ILE A 52 1.41 1.37 -9.97
C ILE A 52 1.16 2.86 -9.71
N ILE A 53 0.71 3.23 -8.51
CA ILE A 53 0.47 4.64 -8.16
C ILE A 53 1.75 5.44 -8.26
N LEU A 54 2.85 4.95 -7.67
CA LEU A 54 4.15 5.63 -7.75
C LEU A 54 4.58 5.85 -9.21
N TRP A 55 4.40 4.86 -10.06
CA TRP A 55 4.70 4.97 -11.49
C TRP A 55 3.82 6.02 -12.19
N LEU A 56 2.51 6.02 -11.93
CA LEU A 56 1.56 6.98 -12.49
C LEU A 56 1.87 8.42 -12.05
N VAL A 57 2.09 8.62 -10.76
CA VAL A 57 2.43 9.92 -10.17
C VAL A 57 3.70 10.45 -10.83
N LYS A 58 4.75 9.63 -10.90
CA LYS A 58 6.03 10.04 -11.48
C LYS A 58 5.96 10.34 -12.97
N SER A 59 5.19 9.58 -13.73
CA SER A 59 5.01 9.82 -15.17
C SER A 59 4.31 11.15 -15.45
N ASN A 60 3.65 11.74 -14.45
CA ASN A 60 2.93 13.00 -14.56
C ASN A 60 3.55 14.16 -13.75
N LEU A 61 4.67 13.94 -13.05
CA LEU A 61 5.37 14.98 -12.28
C LEU A 61 5.83 16.15 -13.16
N ASN A 62 6.31 15.87 -14.37
CA ASN A 62 6.84 16.90 -15.28
C ASN A 62 5.76 17.82 -15.86
N LYS A 63 4.47 17.54 -15.64
CA LYS A 63 3.35 18.30 -16.24
C LYS A 63 2.91 19.45 -15.33
N LYS A 64 2.61 19.20 -14.04
CA LYS A 64 2.54 20.15 -12.88
C LYS A 64 2.47 19.38 -11.56
N SER A 65 2.98 19.94 -10.45
CA SER A 65 2.91 19.38 -9.08
C SER A 65 1.51 18.91 -8.68
N SER A 66 0.51 19.76 -8.92
CA SER A 66 -0.85 19.56 -8.45
C SER A 66 -1.48 18.31 -9.07
N TYR A 67 -1.24 18.05 -10.36
CA TYR A 67 -1.73 16.85 -11.04
C TYR A 67 -1.15 15.57 -10.42
N ALA A 68 0.12 15.57 -10.05
CA ALA A 68 0.76 14.43 -9.40
C ALA A 68 0.15 14.16 -8.01
N GLY A 69 -0.17 15.21 -7.25
CA GLY A 69 -0.92 15.11 -5.99
C GLY A 69 -2.32 14.53 -6.17
N PHE A 70 -3.08 15.00 -7.18
CA PHE A 70 -4.40 14.45 -7.50
C PHE A 70 -4.36 12.97 -7.88
N ILE A 71 -3.40 12.56 -8.71
CA ILE A 71 -3.22 11.15 -9.09
C ILE A 71 -2.93 10.29 -7.85
N PHE A 72 -2.09 10.78 -6.93
CA PHE A 72 -1.80 10.06 -5.69
C PHE A 72 -3.06 9.89 -4.82
N MET A 73 -3.84 10.97 -4.64
CA MET A 73 -5.08 10.92 -3.87
C MET A 73 -6.11 9.97 -4.49
N LEU A 74 -6.36 10.10 -5.80
CA LEU A 74 -7.28 9.22 -6.53
C LEU A 74 -6.82 7.76 -6.50
N GLY A 75 -5.53 7.50 -6.75
CA GLY A 75 -4.96 6.17 -6.67
C GLY A 75 -5.10 5.54 -5.28
N SER A 76 -4.91 6.33 -4.22
CA SER A 76 -5.08 5.87 -2.84
C SER A 76 -6.55 5.60 -2.50
N GLY A 77 -7.47 6.38 -3.07
CA GLY A 77 -8.91 6.08 -3.04
C GLY A 77 -9.26 4.79 -3.78
N ILE A 78 -8.64 4.52 -4.94
CA ILE A 78 -8.82 3.27 -5.68
C ILE A 78 -8.32 2.07 -4.87
N LYS A 79 -7.20 2.18 -4.14
CA LYS A 79 -6.77 1.13 -3.19
C LYS A 79 -7.86 0.79 -2.18
N PHE A 80 -8.56 1.80 -1.69
CA PHE A 80 -9.67 1.62 -0.77
C PHE A 80 -10.91 1.01 -1.47
N LEU A 81 -11.16 1.30 -2.74
CA LEU A 81 -12.19 0.59 -3.51
C LEU A 81 -11.83 -0.88 -3.74
N VAL A 82 -10.56 -1.20 -3.99
CA VAL A 82 -10.10 -2.59 -4.13
C VAL A 82 -10.37 -3.40 -2.85
N PHE A 83 -10.23 -2.78 -1.67
CA PHE A 83 -10.68 -3.40 -0.42
C PHE A 83 -12.16 -3.81 -0.49
N PHE A 84 -13.05 -2.86 -0.80
CA PHE A 84 -14.50 -3.11 -0.81
C PHE A 84 -14.93 -4.14 -1.84
N LEU A 85 -14.24 -4.23 -2.97
CA LEU A 85 -14.61 -5.14 -4.05
C LEU A 85 -14.06 -6.56 -3.85
N PHE A 86 -12.84 -6.71 -3.31
CA PHE A 86 -12.13 -8.00 -3.31
C PHE A 86 -11.92 -8.61 -1.92
N PHE A 87 -11.92 -7.80 -0.86
CA PHE A 87 -11.62 -8.24 0.51
C PHE A 87 -12.85 -8.17 1.41
N TYR A 88 -13.56 -7.04 1.39
CA TYR A 88 -14.74 -6.82 2.21
C TYR A 88 -15.85 -7.88 2.05
N PRO A 89 -16.17 -8.39 0.82
CA PRO A 89 -17.19 -9.44 0.68
C PRO A 89 -16.78 -10.76 1.33
N TYR A 90 -15.47 -11.00 1.47
CA TYR A 90 -14.94 -12.19 2.15
C TYR A 90 -14.92 -11.99 3.68
N TYR A 91 -14.62 -10.79 4.15
CA TYR A 91 -14.55 -10.44 5.57
C TYR A 91 -15.91 -10.22 6.24
N GLN A 92 -17.00 -10.19 5.47
CA GLN A 92 -18.36 -10.09 5.99
C GLN A 92 -19.10 -11.43 5.98
N HIS A 93 -18.39 -12.55 5.83
CA HIS A 93 -19.02 -13.87 5.79
C HIS A 93 -19.84 -14.17 7.07
N ASP A 94 -19.42 -13.61 8.21
CA ASP A 94 -20.05 -13.81 9.52
C ASP A 94 -20.69 -12.51 10.05
N ASP A 95 -21.23 -11.66 9.15
CA ASP A 95 -21.90 -10.36 9.41
C ASP A 95 -21.04 -9.28 10.11
N THR A 96 -19.83 -9.61 10.57
CA THR A 96 -18.89 -8.68 11.19
C THR A 96 -17.46 -8.97 10.78
N MET A 97 -16.68 -7.92 10.52
CA MET A 97 -15.26 -8.07 10.21
C MET A 97 -14.45 -8.31 11.49
N GLY A 98 -13.74 -9.44 11.53
CA GLY A 98 -12.86 -9.80 12.63
C GLY A 98 -11.60 -8.92 12.70
N ARG A 99 -10.98 -8.85 13.88
CA ARG A 99 -9.73 -8.08 14.09
C ARG A 99 -8.57 -8.59 13.21
N VAL A 100 -8.52 -9.90 12.99
CA VAL A 100 -7.51 -10.55 12.14
C VAL A 100 -7.67 -10.13 10.69
N GLU A 101 -8.91 -10.06 10.21
CA GLU A 101 -9.25 -9.64 8.85
C GLU A 101 -8.95 -8.17 8.62
N PHE A 102 -9.33 -7.32 9.59
CA PHE A 102 -8.94 -5.92 9.60
C PHE A 102 -7.41 -5.78 9.51
N ALA A 103 -6.67 -6.44 10.40
CA ALA A 103 -5.22 -6.33 10.40
C ALA A 103 -4.62 -6.84 9.08
N ALA A 104 -5.12 -7.95 8.54
CA ALA A 104 -4.60 -8.59 7.33
C ALA A 104 -4.62 -7.63 6.13
N PHE A 105 -5.64 -6.77 6.03
CA PHE A 105 -5.71 -5.76 4.98
C PHE A 105 -5.05 -4.42 5.34
N PHE A 106 -5.38 -3.88 6.51
CA PHE A 106 -5.02 -2.50 6.84
C PHE A 106 -3.56 -2.31 7.25
N VAL A 107 -2.88 -3.35 7.75
CA VAL A 107 -1.43 -3.28 8.06
C VAL A 107 -0.59 -3.04 6.80
N PRO A 108 -0.62 -3.90 5.76
CA PRO A 108 0.14 -3.64 4.54
C PRO A 108 -0.33 -2.38 3.81
N TYR A 109 -1.62 -2.05 3.85
CA TYR A 109 -2.16 -0.81 3.30
C TYR A 109 -1.52 0.43 3.94
N ALA A 110 -1.53 0.52 5.27
CA ALA A 110 -0.99 1.66 6.00
C ALA A 110 0.51 1.82 5.77
N LEU A 111 1.27 0.72 5.79
CA LEU A 111 2.71 0.74 5.53
C LEU A 111 3.02 1.27 4.12
N CYS A 112 2.29 0.80 3.10
CA CYS A 112 2.40 1.34 1.75
C CYS A 112 2.08 2.83 1.71
N LEU A 113 0.92 3.21 2.21
CA LEU A 113 0.41 4.58 2.11
C LEU A 113 1.33 5.57 2.81
N VAL A 114 1.73 5.31 4.06
CA VAL A 114 2.62 6.18 4.83
C VAL A 114 3.98 6.33 4.13
N SER A 115 4.54 5.22 3.63
CA SER A 115 5.81 5.23 2.91
C SER A 115 5.73 6.03 1.62
N GLU A 116 4.64 5.87 0.86
CA GLU A 116 4.40 6.62 -0.37
C GLU A 116 4.22 8.11 -0.10
N VAL A 117 3.42 8.49 0.90
CA VAL A 117 3.25 9.90 1.31
C VAL A 117 4.62 10.49 1.63
N TYR A 118 5.40 9.85 2.50
CA TYR A 118 6.72 10.33 2.89
C TYR A 118 7.66 10.52 1.68
N TYR A 119 7.74 9.51 0.81
CA TYR A 119 8.61 9.56 -0.36
C TYR A 119 8.15 10.62 -1.38
N LEU A 120 6.84 10.69 -1.67
CA LEU A 120 6.27 11.60 -2.66
C LEU A 120 6.29 13.04 -2.17
N SER A 121 6.02 13.32 -0.89
CA SER A 121 6.16 14.66 -0.30
C SER A 121 7.58 15.18 -0.46
N LYS A 122 8.59 14.34 -0.20
CA LYS A 122 10.00 14.71 -0.42
C LYS A 122 10.32 14.89 -1.91
N LEU A 123 9.73 14.08 -2.78
CA LEU A 123 9.95 14.20 -4.22
C LEU A 123 9.36 15.51 -4.79
N LEU A 124 8.15 15.88 -4.35
CA LEU A 124 7.44 17.09 -4.77
C LEU A 124 8.10 18.36 -4.23
N ASN A 125 8.54 18.37 -2.97
CA ASN A 125 9.21 19.53 -2.36
C ASN A 125 10.59 19.84 -2.96
N ASN A 126 11.21 18.88 -3.64
CA ASN A 126 12.51 19.07 -4.31
C ASN A 126 12.36 19.38 -5.80
N GLN A 127 11.16 19.67 -6.29
CA GLN A 127 10.94 20.19 -7.64
C GLN A 127 11.07 21.71 -7.59
N SER A 128 12.19 22.25 -8.10
CA SER A 128 12.26 23.68 -8.42
C SER A 128 11.40 23.91 -9.67
N TYR A 129 10.24 24.51 -9.50
CA TYR A 129 9.47 25.02 -10.64
C TYR A 129 10.23 26.24 -11.16
N SER A 130 10.80 26.14 -12.36
CA SER A 130 11.15 27.33 -13.12
C SER A 130 9.83 27.92 -13.62
N ASP A 131 9.40 29.01 -12.99
CA ASP A 131 8.27 29.82 -13.42
C ASP A 131 8.48 30.36 -14.85
#